data_AF-A0A7C4F693-F1
#
_entry.id   AF-A0A7C4F693-F1
#
_cell.length_a   1.000
_cell.length_b   1.000
_cell.length_c   1.000
_cell.angle_alpha   90.00
_cell.angle_beta   90.00
_cell.angle_gamma   90.00
#
_symmetry.space_group_name_H-M   'P 1'
#
loop_
_entity.id
_entity.type
_entity.pdbx_description
1 polymer ?
#
loop_
_entity_poly.entity_id
_entity_poly.type
_entity_poly.pdbx_seq_one_letter_code
_entity_poly.pdbx_strand_id
1 'polypeptide(L)'
;MRYEKHFVVFEGIDGSGKGTQIDFLKRWFSDHRRTDVVFTREHTRDGQWSDQIEALIRGGGADAVTAEKLQLLYILDRKDHVERTIIPALKKKGTVICDRYFLSTLAYGSIDRQLHWKTLLENHKEILGDNFILPAKTIFIDVDPDIALQHIADRGEGRTYFETLERQRIIR
;
A
#
# COMPACT_ATOMS: atom_id res chain seq x y z
N MET A 1 -1.79 -17.61 -12.96
CA MET A 1 -0.37 -17.41 -13.34
C MET A 1 0.55 -18.07 -12.31
N ARG A 2 1.79 -18.46 -12.68
CA ARG A 2 2.65 -19.40 -11.91
C ARG A 2 3.20 -18.90 -10.54
N TYR A 3 2.83 -17.71 -10.07
CA TYR A 3 3.47 -17.05 -8.92
C TYR A 3 2.55 -16.74 -7.73
N GLU A 4 1.24 -16.98 -7.87
CA GLU A 4 0.23 -16.49 -6.90
C GLU A 4 0.53 -16.92 -5.46
N LYS A 5 0.97 -18.17 -5.22
CA LYS A 5 1.07 -18.78 -3.88
C LYS A 5 1.99 -18.09 -2.87
N HIS A 6 2.81 -17.13 -3.28
CA HIS A 6 3.83 -16.55 -2.42
C HIS A 6 3.83 -15.01 -2.38
N PHE A 7 2.77 -14.37 -2.90
CA PHE A 7 2.58 -12.94 -2.72
C PHE A 7 1.60 -12.66 -1.58
N VAL A 8 2.09 -12.06 -0.49
CA VAL A 8 1.32 -11.72 0.71
C VAL A 8 1.32 -10.22 0.90
N VAL A 9 0.15 -9.65 1.15
CA VAL A 9 -0.02 -8.21 1.39
C VAL A 9 -0.59 -7.99 2.78
N PHE A 10 -0.06 -6.98 3.48
CA PHE A 10 -0.66 -6.45 4.70
C PHE A 10 -1.45 -5.19 4.37
N GLU A 11 -2.72 -5.16 4.74
CA GLU A 11 -3.64 -4.02 4.56
C GLU A 11 -4.19 -3.54 5.90
N GLY A 12 -4.72 -2.33 5.92
CA GLY A 12 -5.25 -1.68 7.13
C GLY A 12 -5.04 -0.17 7.08
N ILE A 13 -5.72 0.56 7.96
CA ILE A 13 -5.61 2.03 8.07
C ILE A 13 -4.22 2.50 8.52
N ASP A 14 -3.88 3.78 8.34
CA ASP A 14 -2.64 4.30 8.93
C ASP A 14 -2.70 4.20 10.46
N GLY A 15 -1.58 3.88 11.10
CA GLY A 15 -1.55 3.65 12.55
C GLY A 15 -2.06 2.27 13.01
N SER A 16 -2.55 1.41 12.10
CA SER A 16 -3.01 0.04 12.44
C SER A 16 -1.93 -0.92 12.95
N GLY A 17 -0.64 -0.57 12.83
CA GLY A 17 0.47 -1.44 13.26
C GLY A 17 1.01 -2.41 12.19
N LYS A 18 0.62 -2.26 10.91
CA LYS A 18 1.20 -3.02 9.78
C LYS A 18 2.72 -3.06 9.78
N GLY A 19 3.35 -1.88 9.87
CA GLY A 19 4.81 -1.76 9.89
C GLY A 19 5.45 -2.57 11.02
N THR A 20 4.88 -2.48 12.23
CA THR A 20 5.32 -3.25 13.39
C THR A 20 5.21 -4.76 13.17
N GLN A 21 4.09 -5.26 12.64
CA GLN A 21 3.91 -6.68 12.35
C GLN A 21 4.88 -7.17 11.27
N ILE A 22 5.09 -6.36 10.23
CA ILE A 22 6.06 -6.67 9.18
C ILE A 22 7.49 -6.70 9.74
N ASP A 23 7.85 -5.80 10.65
CA ASP A 23 9.18 -5.79 11.26
C ASP A 23 9.39 -6.98 12.20
N PHE A 24 8.38 -7.42 12.94
CA PHE A 24 8.44 -8.69 13.66
C PHE A 24 8.63 -9.87 12.73
N LEU A 25 7.93 -9.86 11.59
CA LEU A 25 8.06 -10.92 10.59
C LEU A 25 9.45 -10.94 9.96
N LYS A 26 10.02 -9.77 9.62
CA LYS A 26 11.41 -9.64 9.15
C LYS A 26 12.40 -10.25 10.14
N ARG A 27 12.27 -9.92 11.43
CA ARG A 27 13.12 -10.47 12.50
C ARG A 27 12.98 -11.98 12.58
N TRP A 28 11.75 -12.48 12.64
CA TRP A 28 11.48 -13.91 12.70
C TRP A 28 12.10 -14.67 11.52
N PHE A 29 11.93 -14.21 10.29
CA PHE A 29 12.56 -14.84 9.11
C PHE A 29 14.09 -14.79 9.18
N SER A 30 14.66 -13.67 9.63
CA SER A 30 16.11 -13.53 9.82
C SER A 30 16.65 -14.52 10.85
N ASP A 31 15.99 -14.64 12.00
CA ASP A 31 16.39 -15.54 13.10
C ASP A 31 16.36 -17.01 12.64
N HIS A 32 15.46 -17.33 11.71
CA HIS A 32 15.35 -18.66 11.09
C HIS A 32 16.18 -18.81 9.80
N ARG A 33 17.09 -17.86 9.50
CA ARG A 33 17.99 -17.87 8.33
C ARG A 33 17.29 -18.02 6.98
N ARG A 34 16.06 -17.51 6.87
CA ARG A 34 15.26 -17.51 5.64
C ARG A 34 15.57 -16.26 4.83
N THR A 35 16.24 -16.43 3.70
CA THR A 35 16.73 -15.34 2.81
C THR A 35 16.01 -15.30 1.46
N ASP A 36 14.93 -16.08 1.37
CA ASP A 36 14.05 -16.30 0.23
C ASP A 36 12.76 -15.46 0.33
N VAL A 37 12.79 -14.40 1.14
CA VAL A 37 11.66 -13.50 1.36
C VAL A 37 12.09 -12.06 1.07
N VAL A 38 11.31 -11.39 0.22
CA VAL A 38 11.48 -9.96 -0.07
C VAL A 38 10.38 -9.19 0.64
N PHE A 39 10.79 -8.23 1.46
CA PHE A 39 9.88 -7.29 2.10
C PHE A 39 9.88 -5.98 1.34
N THR A 40 8.71 -5.46 1.03
CA THR A 40 8.54 -4.22 0.28
C THR A 40 7.29 -3.46 0.75
N ARG A 41 7.01 -2.30 0.16
CA ARG A 41 5.87 -1.45 0.52
C ARG A 41 5.37 -0.59 -0.64
N GLU A 42 4.11 -0.18 -0.55
CA GLU A 42 3.47 0.81 -1.41
C GLU A 42 2.84 1.98 -0.61
N HIS A 43 2.88 3.21 -1.12
CA HIS A 43 3.73 3.64 -2.24
C HIS A 43 5.21 3.44 -1.93
N THR A 44 5.99 3.23 -2.99
CA THR A 44 7.43 3.05 -2.88
C THR A 44 8.10 4.34 -2.39
N ARG A 45 9.29 4.22 -1.80
CA ARG A 45 10.06 5.39 -1.32
C ARG A 45 11.11 5.86 -2.33
N ASP A 46 11.44 5.01 -3.30
CA ASP A 46 12.53 5.17 -4.26
C ASP A 46 12.04 5.06 -5.72
N GLY A 47 10.72 5.02 -5.93
CA GLY A 47 10.11 4.97 -7.25
C GLY A 47 10.04 6.36 -7.87
N GLN A 48 9.97 6.40 -9.20
CA GLN A 48 9.89 7.65 -9.96
C GLN A 48 8.68 8.54 -9.61
N TRP A 49 7.62 7.95 -9.01
CA TRP A 49 6.39 8.64 -8.62
C TRP A 49 6.35 9.01 -7.13
N SER A 50 7.32 8.53 -6.34
CA SER A 50 7.36 8.69 -4.88
C SER A 50 7.32 10.14 -4.45
N ASP A 51 8.20 10.98 -5.02
CA ASP A 51 8.31 12.40 -4.65
C ASP A 51 7.02 13.17 -4.96
N GLN A 52 6.38 12.86 -6.10
CA GLN A 52 5.13 13.50 -6.49
C GLN A 52 3.98 13.10 -5.55
N ILE A 53 3.90 11.83 -5.16
CA ILE A 53 2.91 11.34 -4.19
C ILE A 53 3.14 12.00 -2.82
N GLU A 54 4.37 12.00 -2.32
CA GLU A 54 4.73 12.63 -1.04
C GLU A 54 4.39 14.12 -1.01
N ALA A 55 4.71 14.86 -2.08
CA ALA A 55 4.38 16.27 -2.20
C ALA A 55 2.85 16.53 -2.11
N LEU A 56 2.02 15.66 -2.68
CA LEU A 56 0.57 15.80 -2.60
C LEU A 56 0.05 15.48 -1.19
N ILE A 57 0.46 14.37 -0.59
CA ILE A 57 -0.12 13.89 0.67
C ILE A 57 0.48 14.54 1.93
N ARG A 58 1.72 15.06 1.88
CA ARG A 58 2.36 15.77 2.99
C ARG A 58 2.48 17.27 2.76
N GLY A 59 2.59 17.71 1.51
CA GLY A 59 2.74 19.12 1.14
C GLY A 59 1.42 19.91 1.06
N GLY A 60 0.28 19.30 1.40
CA GLY A 60 -1.03 19.94 1.32
C GLY A 60 -1.58 20.09 -0.10
N GLY A 61 -0.96 19.45 -1.09
CA GLY A 61 -1.37 19.51 -2.49
C GLY A 61 -2.52 18.58 -2.87
N ALA A 62 -2.92 17.67 -1.99
CA ALA A 62 -3.97 16.68 -2.25
C ALA A 62 -5.32 17.34 -2.58
N ASP A 63 -5.71 18.43 -1.89
CA ASP A 63 -6.94 19.16 -2.18
C ASP A 63 -6.88 19.93 -3.52
N ALA A 64 -5.69 20.12 -4.09
CA ALA A 64 -5.48 20.80 -5.37
C ALA A 64 -5.55 19.85 -6.58
N VAL A 65 -5.78 18.55 -6.36
CA VAL A 65 -5.93 17.55 -7.42
C VAL A 65 -7.20 16.73 -7.21
N THR A 66 -7.72 16.15 -8.29
CA THR A 66 -8.83 15.20 -8.16
C THR A 66 -8.36 13.92 -7.46
N ALA A 67 -9.26 13.27 -6.72
CA ALA A 67 -9.00 11.96 -6.13
C ALA A 67 -8.50 10.96 -7.19
N GLU A 68 -9.08 10.99 -8.39
CA GLU A 68 -8.66 10.17 -9.53
C GLU A 68 -7.20 10.40 -9.92
N LYS A 69 -6.75 11.66 -10.03
CA LYS A 69 -5.35 11.97 -10.36
C LYS A 69 -4.39 11.42 -9.32
N LEU A 70 -4.70 11.59 -8.03
CA LEU A 70 -3.88 11.03 -6.95
C LEU A 70 -3.84 9.50 -7.00
N GLN A 71 -4.97 8.84 -7.23
CA GLN A 71 -5.01 7.37 -7.31
C GLN A 71 -4.30 6.84 -8.57
N LEU A 72 -4.36 7.53 -9.70
CA LEU A 72 -3.59 7.16 -10.89
C LEU A 72 -2.08 7.20 -10.63
N LEU A 73 -1.57 8.16 -9.84
CA LEU A 73 -0.16 8.16 -9.42
C LEU A 73 0.19 6.92 -8.58
N TYR A 74 -0.67 6.53 -7.63
CA TYR A 74 -0.47 5.29 -6.87
C TYR A 74 -0.49 4.04 -7.77
N ILE A 75 -1.34 4.01 -8.80
CA ILE A 75 -1.39 2.89 -9.76
C ILE A 75 -0.12 2.84 -10.61
N LEU A 76 0.41 4.00 -11.02
CA LEU A 76 1.66 4.09 -11.78
C LEU A 76 2.89 3.72 -10.93
N ASP A 77 2.93 4.13 -9.66
CA ASP A 77 3.93 3.69 -8.68
C ASP A 77 3.91 2.16 -8.52
N ARG A 78 2.71 1.59 -8.36
CA ARG A 78 2.53 0.14 -8.30
C ARG A 78 3.00 -0.57 -9.56
N LYS A 79 2.72 -0.03 -10.75
CA LYS A 79 3.20 -0.62 -12.01
C LYS A 79 4.74 -0.72 -12.01
N ASP A 80 5.43 0.38 -11.70
CA ASP A 80 6.90 0.38 -11.59
C ASP A 80 7.38 -0.64 -10.54
N HIS A 81 6.78 -0.60 -9.36
CA HIS A 81 7.13 -1.48 -8.25
C HIS A 81 6.95 -2.97 -8.59
N VAL A 82 5.85 -3.31 -9.28
CA VAL A 82 5.57 -4.67 -9.71
C VAL A 82 6.64 -5.17 -10.69
N GLU A 83 6.99 -4.36 -11.67
CA GLU A 83 7.94 -4.71 -12.73
C GLU A 83 9.38 -4.78 -12.20
N ARG A 84 9.77 -3.83 -11.34
CA ARG A 84 11.13 -3.69 -10.81
C ARG A 84 11.42 -4.60 -9.63
N THR A 85 10.43 -4.89 -8.78
CA THR A 85 10.64 -5.57 -7.50
C THR A 85 9.81 -6.85 -7.36
N ILE A 86 8.48 -6.77 -7.46
CA ILE A 86 7.60 -7.91 -7.11
C ILE A 86 7.80 -9.09 -8.07
N ILE A 87 7.70 -8.87 -9.38
CA ILE A 87 7.85 -9.95 -10.38
C ILE A 87 9.25 -10.58 -10.31
N PRO A 88 10.36 -9.81 -10.29
CA PRO A 88 11.69 -10.38 -10.13
C PRO A 88 11.85 -11.19 -8.84
N ALA A 89 11.29 -10.72 -7.72
CA ALA A 89 11.35 -11.42 -6.44
C ALA A 89 10.55 -12.73 -6.45
N LEU A 90 9.31 -12.72 -6.96
CA LEU A 90 8.49 -13.94 -7.10
C LEU A 90 9.14 -14.99 -8.01
N LYS A 91 9.87 -14.55 -9.04
CA LYS A 91 10.62 -15.44 -9.94
C LYS A 91 11.87 -16.06 -9.29
N LYS A 92 12.59 -15.30 -8.45
CA LYS A 92 13.92 -15.70 -7.93
C LYS A 92 13.93 -16.19 -6.49
N LYS A 93 13.17 -15.53 -5.62
CA LYS A 93 13.23 -15.69 -4.16
C LYS A 93 12.07 -16.51 -3.64
N GLY A 94 10.95 -16.57 -4.35
CA GLY A 94 9.80 -17.36 -3.92
C GLY A 94 8.79 -16.47 -3.23
N THR A 95 9.11 -15.79 -2.11
CA THR A 95 8.12 -15.04 -1.31
C THR A 95 8.28 -13.52 -1.35
N VAL A 96 7.16 -12.81 -1.51
CA VAL A 96 7.07 -11.35 -1.38
C VAL A 96 6.04 -11.00 -0.32
N ILE A 97 6.45 -10.16 0.63
CA ILE A 97 5.58 -9.57 1.66
C ILE A 97 5.55 -8.06 1.44
N CYS A 98 4.37 -7.51 1.17
CA CYS A 98 4.20 -6.09 0.85
C CYS A 98 3.32 -5.38 1.88
N ASP A 99 3.77 -4.24 2.38
CA ASP A 99 2.95 -3.29 3.13
C ASP A 99 2.11 -2.47 2.14
N ARG A 100 0.80 -2.69 2.13
CA ARG A 100 -0.20 -2.15 1.17
C ARG A 100 -0.04 -2.66 -0.26
N TYR A 101 -1.15 -2.71 -0.98
CA TYR A 101 -1.21 -2.98 -2.41
C TYR A 101 -2.48 -2.34 -3.01
N PHE A 102 -3.09 -2.94 -4.04
CA PHE A 102 -4.21 -2.33 -4.76
C PHE A 102 -5.45 -2.03 -3.90
N LEU A 103 -5.69 -2.79 -2.82
CA LEU A 103 -6.83 -2.56 -1.93
C LEU A 103 -6.73 -1.21 -1.21
N SER A 104 -5.52 -0.79 -0.81
CA SER A 104 -5.30 0.58 -0.30
C SER A 104 -5.72 1.64 -1.32
N THR A 105 -5.40 1.48 -2.61
CA THR A 105 -5.84 2.43 -3.65
C THR A 105 -7.37 2.45 -3.77
N LEU A 106 -8.04 1.29 -3.71
CA LEU A 106 -9.50 1.23 -3.75
C LEU A 106 -10.15 1.93 -2.54
N ALA A 107 -9.67 1.65 -1.33
CA ALA A 107 -10.25 2.19 -0.10
C ALA A 107 -9.98 3.70 0.04
N TYR A 108 -8.72 4.13 -0.13
CA TYR A 108 -8.32 5.53 0.03
C TYR A 108 -8.81 6.40 -1.12
N GLY A 109 -8.94 5.84 -2.32
CA GLY A 109 -9.48 6.55 -3.47
C GLY A 109 -10.98 6.83 -3.41
N SER A 110 -11.72 6.02 -2.65
CA SER A 110 -13.17 6.12 -2.56
C SER A 110 -13.67 6.95 -1.37
N ILE A 111 -12.79 7.62 -0.62
CA ILE A 111 -13.17 8.38 0.60
C ILE A 111 -14.19 9.48 0.33
N ASP A 112 -14.04 10.22 -0.77
CA ASP A 112 -14.91 11.34 -1.10
C ASP A 112 -16.15 10.89 -1.88
N ARG A 113 -16.35 9.57 -2.06
CA ARG A 113 -17.45 8.91 -2.80
C ARG A 113 -17.63 9.34 -4.26
N GLN A 114 -16.78 10.24 -4.75
CA GLN A 114 -16.77 10.68 -6.15
C GLN A 114 -16.15 9.63 -7.08
N LEU A 115 -15.25 8.79 -6.55
CA LEU A 115 -14.57 7.77 -7.34
C LEU A 115 -14.96 6.37 -6.86
N HIS A 116 -15.65 5.64 -7.72
CA HIS A 116 -16.12 4.30 -7.40
C HIS A 116 -14.96 3.29 -7.48
N TRP A 117 -14.84 2.40 -6.49
CA TRP A 117 -13.75 1.42 -6.42
C TRP A 117 -13.63 0.54 -7.67
N LYS A 118 -14.75 0.26 -8.36
CA LYS A 118 -14.73 -0.51 -9.62
C LYS A 118 -13.94 0.20 -10.72
N THR A 119 -14.09 1.52 -10.86
CA THR A 119 -13.32 2.32 -11.82
C THR A 119 -11.83 2.24 -11.50
N LEU A 120 -11.47 2.33 -10.21
CA LEU A 120 -10.08 2.15 -9.80
C LEU A 120 -9.59 0.74 -10.12
N LEU A 121 -10.37 -0.31 -9.86
CA LEU A 121 -10.01 -1.68 -10.20
C LEU A 121 -9.83 -1.88 -11.72
N GLU A 122 -10.65 -1.23 -12.54
CA GLU A 122 -10.51 -1.21 -14.00
C GLU A 122 -9.21 -0.51 -14.42
N ASN A 123 -8.91 0.66 -13.86
CA ASN A 123 -7.64 1.36 -14.10
C ASN A 123 -6.42 0.49 -13.77
N HIS A 124 -6.46 -0.31 -12.70
CA HIS A 124 -5.39 -1.27 -12.41
C HIS A 124 -5.25 -2.32 -13.51
N LYS A 125 -6.36 -2.92 -13.94
CA LYS A 125 -6.35 -3.95 -14.98
C LYS A 125 -5.83 -3.39 -16.31
N GLU A 126 -6.21 -2.16 -16.66
CA GLU A 126 -5.77 -1.51 -17.90
C GLU A 126 -4.28 -1.12 -17.86
N ILE A 127 -3.82 -0.50 -16.77
CA ILE A 127 -2.46 0.03 -16.66
C ILE A 127 -1.42 -1.08 -16.41
N LEU A 128 -1.75 -2.06 -15.56
CA LEU A 128 -0.84 -3.17 -15.24
C LEU A 128 -0.99 -4.34 -16.21
N GLY A 129 -2.16 -4.53 -16.83
CA GLY A 129 -2.41 -5.66 -17.75
C GLY A 129 -2.12 -7.01 -17.10
N ASP A 130 -1.39 -7.86 -17.82
CA ASP A 130 -0.95 -9.19 -17.33
C ASP A 130 0.00 -9.13 -16.12
N ASN A 131 0.58 -7.96 -15.85
CA ASN A 131 1.40 -7.75 -14.66
C ASN A 131 0.55 -7.43 -13.41
N PHE A 132 -0.78 -7.34 -13.51
CA PHE A 132 -1.62 -7.15 -12.33
C PHE A 132 -1.73 -8.46 -11.51
N ILE A 133 -0.89 -8.58 -10.48
CA ILE A 133 -0.81 -9.81 -9.68
C ILE A 133 -1.72 -9.68 -8.46
N LEU A 134 -2.72 -10.54 -8.36
CA LEU A 134 -3.50 -10.66 -7.14
C LEU A 134 -2.68 -11.36 -6.04
N PRO A 135 -2.67 -10.82 -4.80
CA PRO A 135 -2.05 -11.50 -3.66
C PRO A 135 -2.70 -12.86 -3.42
N ALA A 136 -1.91 -13.90 -3.08
CA ALA A 136 -2.50 -15.14 -2.58
C ALA A 136 -3.13 -14.97 -1.19
N LYS A 137 -2.59 -14.04 -0.39
CA LYS A 137 -3.11 -13.73 0.93
C LYS A 137 -3.04 -12.24 1.18
N THR A 138 -4.14 -11.71 1.70
CA THR A 138 -4.19 -10.36 2.27
C THR A 138 -4.46 -10.50 3.77
N ILE A 139 -3.58 -9.96 4.58
CA ILE A 139 -3.75 -9.86 6.03
C ILE A 139 -4.24 -8.45 6.31
N PHE A 140 -5.50 -8.31 6.66
CA PHE A 140 -6.09 -7.03 7.04
C PHE A 140 -5.99 -6.84 8.55
N ILE A 141 -5.25 -5.83 8.98
CA ILE A 141 -5.13 -5.46 10.39
C ILE A 141 -6.22 -4.44 10.71
N ASP A 142 -7.30 -4.94 11.29
CA ASP A 142 -8.44 -4.13 11.72
C ASP A 142 -8.17 -3.51 13.10
N VAL A 143 -8.22 -2.19 13.16
CA VAL A 143 -7.98 -1.40 14.38
C VAL A 143 -8.98 -0.24 14.39
N ASP A 144 -9.46 0.12 15.57
CA ASP A 144 -10.31 1.29 15.73
C ASP A 144 -9.57 2.57 15.27
N PRO A 145 -10.17 3.43 14.43
CA PRO A 145 -9.54 4.66 13.95
C PRO A 145 -9.05 5.59 15.06
N ASP A 146 -9.72 5.64 16.21
CA ASP A 146 -9.31 6.45 17.35
C ASP A 146 -7.99 5.92 17.96
N ILE A 147 -7.84 4.60 18.08
CA ILE A 147 -6.59 3.95 18.51
C ILE A 147 -5.48 4.17 17.47
N ALA A 148 -5.81 4.00 16.20
CA ALA A 148 -4.85 4.17 15.12
C ALA A 148 -4.29 5.61 15.06
N LEU A 149 -5.12 6.61 15.34
CA LEU A 149 -4.69 8.01 15.45
C LEU A 149 -3.82 8.29 16.66
N GLN A 150 -4.04 7.60 17.79
CA GLN A 150 -3.12 7.68 18.93
C GLN A 150 -1.73 7.17 18.52
N HIS A 151 -1.66 6.02 17.86
CA HIS A 151 -0.39 5.51 17.32
C HIS A 151 0.24 6.47 16.31
N ILE A 152 -0.55 7.13 15.46
CA ILE A 152 -0.05 8.16 14.53
C ILE A 152 0.59 9.32 15.31
N ALA A 153 -0.09 9.82 16.35
CA ALA A 153 0.39 10.93 17.16
C ALA A 153 1.69 10.58 17.90
N ASP A 154 1.80 9.36 18.44
CA ASP A 154 2.98 8.89 19.18
C ASP A 154 4.23 8.76 18.31
N ARG A 155 4.08 8.62 16.98
CA ARG A 155 5.22 8.59 16.04
C ARG A 155 5.94 9.93 15.94
N GLY A 156 5.29 11.03 16.31
CA GLY A 156 5.87 12.38 16.24
C GLY A 156 6.13 12.90 14.83
N GLU A 157 5.67 12.19 13.79
CA GLU A 157 5.69 12.66 12.42
C GLU A 157 4.45 13.53 12.16
N GLY A 158 4.60 14.57 11.33
CA GLY A 158 3.45 15.36 10.87
C GLY A 158 2.43 14.47 10.15
N ARG A 159 1.15 14.81 10.31
CA ARG A 159 0.04 14.05 9.69
C ARG A 159 0.04 14.20 8.18
N THR A 160 -0.26 13.11 7.48
CA THR A 160 -0.58 13.12 6.05
C THR A 160 -2.04 13.50 5.79
N TYR A 161 -2.37 13.75 4.53
CA TYR A 161 -3.73 14.01 4.06
C TYR A 161 -4.78 13.00 4.57
N PHE A 162 -4.43 11.72 4.66
CA PHE A 162 -5.37 10.66 5.05
C PHE A 162 -5.47 10.45 6.58
N GLU A 163 -4.58 11.05 7.37
CA GLU A 163 -4.47 10.82 8.82
C GLU A 163 -5.40 11.72 9.65
N THR A 164 -6.67 11.83 9.24
CA THR A 164 -7.76 12.45 10.02
C THR A 164 -8.76 11.40 10.46
N LEU A 165 -9.43 11.64 11.60
CA LEU A 165 -10.38 10.67 12.17
C LEU A 165 -11.54 10.36 11.21
N GLU A 166 -12.06 11.40 10.58
CA GLU A 166 -13.13 11.28 9.59
C GLU A 166 -12.71 10.40 8.41
N ARG A 167 -11.54 10.66 7.81
CA ARG A 167 -11.04 9.89 6.67
C ARG A 167 -10.74 8.44 7.07
N GLN A 168 -10.06 8.21 8.20
CA GLN A 168 -9.75 6.86 8.67
C GLN A 168 -11.01 6.04 8.98
N ARG A 169 -12.09 6.67 9.47
CA ARG A 169 -13.40 6.01 9.67
C ARG A 169 -14.09 5.61 8.38
N ILE A 170 -13.87 6.35 7.29
CA ILE A 170 -14.43 6.02 5.96
C ILE A 170 -13.60 4.93 5.27
N ILE A 171 -12.28 4.95 5.46
CA ILE A 171 -11.34 4.02 4.83
C ILE A 171 -11.46 2.60 5.42
N ARG A 172 -11.67 2.50 6.74
CA ARG A 172 -11.86 1.23 7.45
C ARG A 172 -13.14 0.52 7.02
#